data_AF-A0A4R2AY76-F1
#
_entry.id   AF-A0A4R2AY76-F1
#
_cell.length_a   1.000
_cell.length_b   1.000
_cell.length_c   1.000
_cell.angle_alpha   90.00
_cell.angle_beta   90.00
_cell.angle_gamma   90.00
#
_symmetry.space_group_name_H-M   'P 1'
#
loop_
_entity.id
_entity.type
_entity.pdbx_description
1 polymer ?
#
loop_
_entity_poly.entity_id
_entity_poly.type
_entity_poly.pdbx_seq_one_letter_code
_entity_poly.pdbx_strand_id
1 'polypeptide(L)'
;MARLARELRHDIITPTKTGYNVKKVSDDMLRDMWAEGRKNFDKGFPDGVYVAPCEKNEPTVKMRELFAYCKKVGKRPAELTDEERQQFIGHPDF
;
A
#
# COMPACT_ATOMS: atom_id res chain seq x y z
N MET A 1 18.23 24.14 31.24
CA MET A 1 17.61 23.49 30.06
C MET A 1 18.53 22.35 29.60
N ALA A 2 18.36 21.15 30.14
CA ALA A 2 19.15 20.00 29.75
C ALA A 2 18.59 19.42 28.45
N ARG A 3 19.37 19.44 27.36
CA ARG A 3 19.07 18.70 26.15
C ARG A 3 19.16 17.21 26.52
N LEU A 4 18.03 16.55 26.70
CA LEU A 4 17.94 15.10 26.90
C LEU A 4 18.88 14.43 25.90
N ALA A 5 19.84 13.66 26.41
CA ALA A 5 20.79 12.93 25.58
C ALA A 5 20.01 12.10 24.55
N ARG A 6 20.39 12.21 23.28
CA ARG A 6 19.72 11.51 22.17
C ARG A 6 20.05 10.02 22.28
N GLU A 7 19.27 9.28 23.05
CA GLU A 7 19.50 7.86 23.30
C GLU A 7 19.30 7.06 22.01
N LEU A 8 20.31 6.27 21.62
CA LEU A 8 20.30 5.46 20.40
C LEU A 8 19.76 4.06 20.72
N ARG A 9 18.45 3.86 20.56
CA ARG A 9 17.78 2.61 20.98
C ARG A 9 17.18 1.78 19.84
N HIS A 10 17.00 2.37 18.66
CA HIS A 10 16.35 1.71 17.53
C HIS A 10 17.38 1.18 16.52
N ASP A 11 17.16 -0.03 15.98
CA ASP A 11 17.95 -0.57 14.89
C ASP A 11 17.30 -0.26 13.54
N ILE A 12 18.05 0.37 12.64
CA ILE A 12 17.73 0.44 11.22
C ILE A 12 18.51 -0.66 10.51
N ILE A 13 17.80 -1.55 9.83
CA ILE A 13 18.38 -2.63 9.03
C ILE A 13 18.21 -2.27 7.55
N THR A 14 19.32 -2.21 6.82
CA THR A 14 19.32 -1.89 5.37
C THR A 14 19.88 -3.06 4.58
N PRO A 15 19.10 -3.67 3.66
CA PRO A 15 19.59 -4.73 2.78
C PRO A 15 20.71 -4.26 1.86
N THR A 16 21.64 -5.16 1.57
CA THR A 16 22.75 -4.97 0.63
C THR A 16 22.84 -6.19 -0.30
N LYS A 17 23.71 -6.14 -1.31
CA LYS A 17 23.89 -7.26 -2.25
C LYS A 17 24.35 -8.56 -1.57
N THR A 18 25.00 -8.47 -0.42
CA THR A 18 25.65 -9.61 0.26
C THR A 18 25.16 -9.82 1.69
N GLY A 19 24.12 -9.10 2.15
CA GLY A 19 23.64 -9.18 3.54
C GLY A 19 22.95 -7.90 4.00
N TYR A 20 23.19 -7.47 5.25
CA TYR A 20 22.52 -6.31 5.84
C TYR A 20 23.50 -5.41 6.59
N ASN A 21 23.26 -4.10 6.53
CA ASN A 21 23.87 -3.13 7.44
C ASN A 21 22.89 -2.81 8.58
N VAL A 22 23.40 -2.71 9.80
CA VAL A 22 22.62 -2.34 10.99
C VAL A 22 23.16 -1.04 11.57
N LYS A 23 22.28 -0.07 11.81
CA LYS A 23 22.63 1.23 12.41
C LYS A 23 21.70 1.56 13.58
N LYS A 24 22.27 1.83 14.75
CA LYS A 24 21.54 2.35 15.91
C LYS A 24 21.19 3.82 15.72
N VAL A 25 19.92 4.18 15.94
CA VAL A 25 19.42 5.56 15.83
C VAL A 25 18.55 5.93 17.03
N SER A 26 18.45 7.24 17.27
CA SER A 26 17.48 7.80 18.23
C SER A 26 16.09 7.90 17.62
N ASP A 27 15.07 8.04 18.47
CA ASP A 27 13.67 8.22 18.07
C ASP A 27 13.47 9.39 17.12
N ASP A 28 14.10 10.53 17.42
CA ASP A 28 13.96 11.71 16.57
C ASP A 28 14.54 11.46 15.19
N MET A 29 15.71 10.82 15.10
CA MET A 29 16.30 10.44 13.82
C MET A 29 15.41 9.45 13.05
N LEU A 30 14.81 8.47 13.76
CA LEU A 30 13.87 7.53 13.15
C LEU A 30 12.65 8.25 12.58
N ARG A 31 12.10 9.22 13.31
CA ARG A 31 10.96 10.04 12.87
C ARG A 31 11.31 10.89 11.65
N ASP A 32 12.48 11.52 11.66
CA ASP A 32 12.96 12.33 10.53
C ASP A 32 13.12 11.46 9.27
N MET A 33 13.76 10.29 9.40
CA MET A 33 13.93 9.32 8.32
C MET A 33 12.58 8.81 7.77
N TRP A 34 11.60 8.56 8.66
CA TRP A 34 10.26 8.15 8.26
C TRP A 34 9.52 9.26 7.50
N ALA A 35 9.64 10.50 7.95
CA ALA A 35 9.03 11.65 7.29
C ALA A 35 9.59 11.87 5.88
N GLU A 36 10.91 11.72 5.70
CA GLU A 36 11.55 11.76 4.37
C GLU A 36 11.15 10.56 3.50
N GLY A 37 11.10 9.37 4.10
CA GLY A 37 10.66 8.14 3.43
C GLY A 37 9.27 8.27 2.84
N ARG A 38 8.30 8.79 3.59
CA ARG A 38 6.94 9.06 3.09
C ARG A 38 6.92 10.02 1.92
N LYS A 39 7.66 11.14 2.00
CA LYS A 39 7.74 12.12 0.89
C LYS A 39 8.26 11.50 -0.41
N ASN A 40 9.14 10.51 -0.34
CA ASN A 40 9.66 9.84 -1.53
C ASN A 40 8.80 8.64 -1.95
N PHE A 41 8.16 7.95 -1.01
CA PHE A 41 7.18 6.90 -1.28
C PHE A 41 5.97 7.46 -2.04
N ASP A 42 5.42 8.58 -1.56
CA ASP A 42 4.25 9.24 -2.18
C ASP A 42 4.56 9.71 -3.62
N LYS A 43 5.81 10.06 -3.93
CA LYS A 43 6.24 10.39 -5.31
C LYS A 43 6.22 9.17 -6.25
N GLY A 44 6.45 7.98 -5.73
CA GLY A 44 6.41 6.73 -6.50
C GLY A 44 5.00 6.25 -6.81
N PHE A 45 4.01 6.75 -6.08
CA PHE A 45 2.60 6.40 -6.19
C PHE A 45 1.74 7.68 -6.19
N PRO A 46 1.80 8.50 -7.27
CA PRO A 46 1.12 9.80 -7.33
C PRO A 46 -0.40 9.73 -7.13
N ASP A 47 -1.00 8.57 -7.42
CA ASP A 47 -2.44 8.31 -7.24
C ASP A 47 -2.76 7.51 -5.96
N GLY A 48 -1.77 7.18 -5.13
CA GLY A 48 -1.93 6.72 -3.75
C GLY A 48 -2.80 5.48 -3.48
N VAL A 49 -3.10 4.64 -4.48
CA VAL A 49 -3.95 3.46 -4.26
C VAL A 49 -3.11 2.29 -3.73
N TYR A 50 -3.10 2.13 -2.40
CA TYR A 50 -2.63 0.93 -1.73
C TYR A 50 -3.79 -0.06 -1.62
N VAL A 51 -3.71 -1.20 -2.31
CA VAL A 51 -4.65 -2.31 -2.12
C VAL A 51 -4.00 -3.28 -1.15
N ALA A 52 -4.58 -3.41 0.05
CA ALA A 52 -4.20 -4.49 0.95
C ALA A 52 -4.40 -5.82 0.19
N PRO A 53 -3.46 -6.78 0.28
CA PRO A 53 -3.64 -8.07 -0.36
C PRO A 53 -4.94 -8.71 0.17
N CYS A 54 -5.87 -9.03 -0.73
CA CYS A 54 -7.10 -9.71 -0.36
C CYS A 54 -6.77 -11.02 0.36
N GLU A 55 -7.48 -11.32 1.45
CA GLU A 55 -7.36 -12.63 2.07
C GLU A 55 -7.83 -13.71 1.08
N LYS A 56 -7.25 -14.92 1.15
CA LYS A 56 -7.53 -16.00 0.18
C LYS A 56 -9.02 -16.36 0.05
N ASN A 57 -9.83 -16.02 1.05
CA ASN A 57 -11.24 -16.36 1.13
C ASN A 57 -12.17 -15.16 0.84
N GLU A 58 -11.61 -13.99 0.54
CA GLU A 58 -12.40 -12.80 0.24
C GLU A 58 -12.83 -12.78 -1.23
N PRO A 59 -14.08 -12.38 -1.52
CA PRO A 59 -14.52 -12.15 -2.89
C PRO A 59 -13.65 -11.09 -3.56
N THR A 60 -13.06 -11.43 -4.71
CA THR A 60 -12.22 -10.52 -5.49
C THR A 60 -13.03 -9.91 -6.63
N VAL A 61 -12.77 -8.63 -6.94
CA VAL A 61 -13.41 -7.99 -8.09
C VAL A 61 -12.54 -8.19 -9.33
N LYS A 62 -13.13 -8.71 -10.40
CA LYS A 62 -12.52 -8.84 -11.73
C LYS A 62 -12.43 -7.46 -12.42
N MET A 63 -11.57 -6.58 -11.89
CA MET A 63 -11.48 -5.16 -12.27
C MET A 63 -11.31 -4.95 -13.79
N ARG A 64 -10.53 -5.80 -14.47
CA ARG A 64 -10.35 -5.70 -15.93
C ARG A 64 -11.65 -5.91 -16.70
N GLU A 65 -12.44 -6.92 -16.32
CA GLU A 65 -13.71 -7.25 -16.96
C GLU A 65 -14.76 -6.18 -16.65
N LEU A 66 -14.81 -5.72 -15.40
CA LEU A 66 -15.67 -4.61 -14.96
C LEU A 66 -15.44 -3.35 -15.81
N PHE A 67 -14.19 -2.90 -15.95
CA PHE A 67 -13.89 -1.70 -16.73
C PHE A 67 -14.16 -1.87 -18.24
N ALA A 68 -13.94 -3.06 -18.79
CA ALA A 68 -14.27 -3.34 -20.19
C ALA A 68 -15.78 -3.28 -20.43
N TYR A 69 -16.58 -3.85 -19.52
CA TYR A 69 -18.04 -3.75 -19.55
C TYR A 69 -18.50 -2.30 -19.43
N CYS A 70 -18.04 -1.57 -18.40
CA CYS A 70 -18.33 -0.15 -18.19
C CYS A 70 -18.05 0.69 -19.44
N LYS A 71 -16.90 0.47 -20.09
CA LYS A 71 -16.54 1.14 -21.35
C LYS A 71 -17.50 0.81 -22.49
N LYS A 72 -17.96 -0.44 -22.58
CA LYS A 72 -18.91 -0.89 -23.62
C LYS A 72 -20.30 -0.30 -23.42
N VAL A 73 -20.78 -0.20 -22.18
CA VAL A 73 -22.13 0.29 -21.88
C VAL A 73 -22.18 1.79 -21.58
N GLY A 74 -21.03 2.48 -21.56
CA GLY A 74 -20.94 3.91 -21.28
C GLY A 74 -21.28 4.29 -19.83
N LYS A 75 -21.12 3.36 -18.89
CA LYS A 75 -21.38 3.57 -17.45
C LYS A 75 -20.08 3.57 -16.66
N ARG A 76 -20.07 4.30 -15.54
CA ARG A 76 -19.04 4.18 -14.50
C ARG A 76 -19.38 3.02 -13.55
N PRO A 77 -18.39 2.43 -12.85
CA PRO A 77 -18.66 1.35 -11.88
C PRO A 77 -19.71 1.71 -10.81
N ALA A 78 -19.76 2.99 -10.41
CA ALA A 78 -20.74 3.50 -9.45
C ALA A 78 -22.18 3.55 -10.00
N GLU A 79 -22.35 3.53 -11.32
CA GLU A 79 -23.64 3.62 -12.03
C GLU A 79 -24.19 2.25 -12.41
N LEU A 80 -23.49 1.17 -12.03
CA LEU A 80 -23.96 -0.20 -12.23
C LEU A 80 -25.02 -0.56 -11.19
N THR A 81 -26.01 -1.36 -11.61
CA THR A 81 -26.92 -2.02 -10.66
C THR A 81 -26.21 -3.13 -9.89
N ASP A 82 -26.83 -3.63 -8.82
CA ASP A 82 -26.26 -4.73 -8.05
C ASP A 82 -26.14 -6.01 -8.88
N GLU A 83 -27.10 -6.27 -9.78
CA GLU A 83 -27.07 -7.40 -10.70
C GLU A 83 -25.94 -7.28 -11.73
N GLU A 84 -25.69 -6.07 -12.23
CA GLU A 84 -24.57 -5.79 -13.13
C GLU A 84 -23.23 -5.98 -12.40
N ARG A 85 -23.13 -5.54 -11.13
CA ARG A 85 -21.92 -5.68 -10.31
C ARG A 85 -21.59 -7.13 -9.97
N GLN A 86 -22.61 -7.96 -9.69
CA GLN A 86 -22.43 -9.32 -9.21
C GLN A 86 -21.62 -10.21 -10.17
N GLN A 87 -21.71 -9.94 -11.47
CA GLN A 87 -21.01 -10.69 -12.53
C GLN A 87 -19.48 -10.58 -12.43
N PHE A 88 -18.97 -9.56 -11.74
CA PHE A 88 -17.55 -9.29 -11.60
C PHE A 88 -16.98 -9.72 -10.25
N ILE A 89 -17.80 -10.28 -9.36
CA ILE A 89 -17.36 -10.80 -8.07
C ILE A 89 -16.91 -12.25 -8.27
N GLY A 90 -15.60 -12.48 -8.21
CA GLY A 90 -15.01 -13.81 -8.19
C GLY A 90 -14.96 -14.34 -6.76
N HIS A 91 -15.67 -15.44 -6.51
CA HIS A 91 -15.45 -16.24 -5.31
C HIS A 91 -14.25 -17.16 -5.56
N PRO A 92 -13.33 -17.31 -4.60
CA PRO A 92 -12.30 -18.34 -4.70
C PRO A 92 -12.97 -19.71 -4.74
N ASP A 93 -12.74 -20.46 -5.82
CA ASP A 93 -13.11 -21.87 -5.92
C ASP A 93 -12.21 -22.66 -4.94
N PHE A 94 -12.83 -23.35 -3.97
CA PHE A 94 -12.15 -24.22 -3.01
C PHE A 94 -11.88 -25.60 -3.59
#